data_AF-A0A0R3WQG6-F1
#
_entry.id   AF-A0A0R3WQG6-F1
#
_cell.length_a   1.000
_cell.length_b   1.000
_cell.length_c   1.000
_cell.angle_alpha   90.00
_cell.angle_beta   90.00
_cell.angle_gamma   90.00
#
_symmetry.space_group_name_H-M   'P 1'
#
loop_
_entity.id
_entity.type
_entity.pdbx_description
1 polymer ?
#
loop_
_entity_poly.entity_id
_entity_poly.type
_entity_poly.pdbx_seq_one_letter_code
_entity_poly.pdbx_strand_id
1 'polypeptide(L)'
;LFPFINIGTTSDSTERIKILTLNCWLARPYRLTVQKDVRIDAICELLRESDSDIIFLQEVWLQSDFEKIRSCLRSTYPHCVKFYTHLFGSGVCIFCRWPLVSFMTLPFSINGYPHYLHQADWIAGKAMGYASTITPGGFRLNLYNAHVSIQKEMLNGYPHKMT
;
A
#
# COMPACT_ATOMS: atom_id res chain seq x y z
N LEU A 1 27.25 -19.69 1.11
CA LEU A 1 28.31 -18.82 1.68
C LEU A 1 27.85 -17.38 1.58
N PHE A 2 27.24 -16.84 2.65
CA PHE A 2 27.04 -15.40 2.82
C PHE A 2 27.89 -14.98 4.02
N PRO A 3 28.91 -14.13 3.85
CA PRO A 3 29.77 -13.73 4.95
C PRO A 3 29.16 -12.58 5.78
N PHE A 4 29.19 -12.78 7.10
CA PHE A 4 29.30 -11.86 8.24
C PHE A 4 28.54 -10.52 8.29
N ILE A 5 27.81 -10.31 9.40
CA ILE A 5 28.04 -9.14 10.29
C ILE A 5 28.07 -9.62 11.74
N ASN A 6 29.17 -9.34 12.40
CA ASN A 6 29.39 -9.50 13.83
C ASN A 6 28.86 -8.21 14.50
N ILE A 7 27.77 -8.28 15.27
CA ILE A 7 27.25 -7.10 15.98
C ILE A 7 27.95 -7.03 17.33
N GLY A 8 29.06 -6.30 17.36
CA GLY A 8 29.73 -5.88 18.58
C GLY A 8 28.84 -4.92 19.39
N THR A 9 28.89 -5.10 20.70
CA THR A 9 28.49 -4.18 21.79
C THR A 9 27.18 -3.42 21.60
N THR A 10 26.14 -3.91 22.28
CA THR A 10 24.84 -3.29 22.50
C THR A 10 24.95 -1.92 23.20
N SER A 11 25.17 -0.86 22.43
CA SER A 11 24.62 0.46 22.77
C SER A 11 23.13 0.42 22.46
N ASP A 12 22.29 0.97 23.34
CA ASP A 12 20.84 1.10 23.15
C ASP A 12 20.53 2.03 21.95
N SER A 13 20.67 1.50 20.74
CA SER A 13 20.56 2.24 19.50
C SER A 13 19.08 2.40 19.15
N THR A 14 18.50 3.53 19.55
CA THR A 14 17.14 3.91 19.13
C THR A 14 17.19 4.54 17.75
N GLU A 15 16.50 3.96 16.77
CA GLU A 15 16.29 4.56 15.44
C GLU A 15 14.84 5.02 15.29
N ARG A 16 14.64 6.27 14.86
CA ARG A 16 13.30 6.81 14.60
C ARG A 16 12.95 6.60 13.13
N ILE A 17 11.84 5.91 12.88
CA ILE A 17 11.33 5.64 11.53
C ILE A 17 9.98 6.35 11.38
N LYS A 18 9.81 7.11 10.29
CA LYS A 18 8.56 7.79 9.96
C LYS A 18 7.84 7.08 8.82
N ILE A 19 6.55 6.80 9.01
CA ILE A 19 5.72 6.07 8.05
C ILE A 19 4.49 6.90 7.73
N LEU A 20 4.24 7.12 6.45
CA LEU A 20 3.02 7.74 5.94
C LEU A 20 2.15 6.66 5.29
N THR A 21 0.85 6.72 5.53
CA THR A 21 -0.14 5.93 4.77
C THR A 21 -1.20 6.85 4.17
N LEU A 22 -1.53 6.64 2.91
CA LEU A 22 -2.50 7.46 2.19
C LEU A 22 -3.32 6.62 1.21
N ASN A 23 -4.64 6.60 1.39
CA ASN A 23 -5.55 6.15 0.35
C ASN A 23 -5.69 7.28 -0.69
N CYS A 24 -5.26 7.02 -1.93
CA CYS A 24 -5.21 8.00 -2.99
C CYS A 24 -6.53 8.17 -3.74
N TRP A 25 -7.51 7.27 -3.60
CA TRP A 25 -8.77 7.27 -4.34
C TRP A 25 -8.61 7.33 -5.88
N LEU A 26 -7.54 6.75 -6.45
CA LEU A 26 -7.27 6.81 -7.91
C LEU A 26 -8.06 5.73 -8.65
N ALA A 27 -9.37 5.68 -8.39
CA ALA A 27 -10.32 4.66 -8.82
C ALA A 27 -10.32 4.40 -10.34
N ARG A 28 -10.82 3.21 -10.70
CA ARG A 28 -11.19 2.84 -12.08
C ARG A 28 -12.72 2.73 -12.21
N PRO A 29 -13.31 3.10 -13.36
CA PRO A 29 -12.66 3.72 -14.53
C PRO A 29 -12.21 5.17 -14.28
N TYR A 30 -11.26 5.66 -15.11
CA TYR A 30 -10.65 6.99 -15.00
C TYR A 30 -11.66 8.12 -14.75
N ARG A 31 -12.83 8.04 -15.38
CA ARG A 31 -13.94 9.01 -15.30
C ARG A 31 -14.63 9.09 -13.93
N LEU A 32 -14.46 8.10 -13.05
CA LEU A 32 -15.04 8.13 -11.70
C LEU A 32 -14.21 8.98 -10.72
N THR A 33 -12.95 9.25 -11.05
CA THR A 33 -12.11 10.14 -10.23
C THR A 33 -12.20 11.55 -10.80
N VAL A 34 -12.88 12.44 -10.08
CA VAL A 34 -12.95 13.86 -10.44
C VAL A 34 -11.53 14.44 -10.45
N GLN A 35 -11.18 15.13 -11.55
CA GLN A 35 -9.89 15.83 -11.73
C GLN A 35 -8.66 14.96 -11.39
N LYS A 36 -8.65 13.70 -11.87
CA LYS A 36 -7.64 12.71 -11.50
C LYS A 36 -6.19 13.18 -11.66
N ASP A 37 -5.86 13.83 -12.78
CA ASP A 37 -4.51 14.34 -13.02
C ASP A 37 -4.10 15.39 -11.98
N VAL A 38 -4.98 16.38 -11.70
CA VAL A 38 -4.75 17.40 -10.67
C VAL A 38 -4.52 16.78 -9.29
N ARG A 39 -5.27 15.72 -8.95
CA ARG A 39 -5.07 15.02 -7.69
C ARG A 39 -3.75 14.24 -7.66
N ILE A 40 -3.34 13.63 -8.77
CA ILE A 40 -2.03 12.96 -8.85
C ILE A 40 -0.91 13.96 -8.61
N ASP A 41 -1.01 15.16 -9.20
CA ASP A 41 -0.01 16.22 -9.03
C ASP A 41 0.05 16.72 -7.57
N ALA A 42 -1.11 16.95 -6.94
CA ALA A 42 -1.19 17.34 -5.54
C ALA A 42 -0.67 16.24 -4.58
N ILE A 43 -0.98 14.97 -4.86
CA ILE A 43 -0.43 13.83 -4.10
C ILE A 43 1.09 13.80 -4.28
N CYS A 44 1.59 13.98 -5.50
CA CYS A 44 3.01 14.03 -5.81
C CYS A 44 3.74 15.11 -5.01
N GLU A 45 3.17 16.31 -4.91
CA GLU A 45 3.69 17.42 -4.11
C GLU A 45 3.72 17.07 -2.61
N LEU A 46 2.58 16.64 -2.06
CA LEU A 46 2.46 16.20 -0.66
C LEU A 46 3.51 15.13 -0.29
N LEU A 47 3.67 14.12 -1.14
CA LEU A 47 4.59 13.01 -0.87
C LEU A 47 6.06 13.43 -1.01
N ARG A 48 6.37 14.40 -1.88
CA ARG A 48 7.73 14.93 -2.06
C ARG A 48 8.17 15.76 -0.84
N GLU A 49 7.26 16.53 -0.27
CA GLU A 49 7.50 17.36 0.92
C GLU A 49 7.49 16.54 2.22
N SER A 50 6.97 15.32 2.19
CA SER A 50 6.95 14.44 3.36
C SER A 50 8.36 14.08 3.82
N ASP A 51 8.57 14.17 5.13
CA ASP A 51 9.77 13.74 5.85
C ASP A 51 9.73 12.25 6.25
N SER A 52 8.83 11.48 5.64
CA SER A 52 8.68 10.04 5.91
C SER A 52 9.81 9.22 5.29
N ASP A 53 10.11 8.07 5.89
CA ASP A 53 11.07 7.09 5.35
C ASP A 53 10.38 6.07 4.46
N ILE A 54 9.13 5.75 4.78
CA ILE A 54 8.30 4.74 4.11
C ILE A 54 6.92 5.35 3.85
N ILE A 55 6.41 5.16 2.64
CA ILE A 55 5.06 5.58 2.23
C ILE A 55 4.29 4.35 1.75
N PHE A 56 3.10 4.18 2.31
CA PHE A 56 2.10 3.19 1.90
C PHE A 56 0.96 3.90 1.17
N LEU A 57 0.74 3.54 -0.09
CA LEU A 57 -0.40 4.08 -0.85
C LEU A 57 -1.44 2.99 -1.10
N GLN A 58 -2.72 3.36 -1.01
CA GLN A 58 -3.85 2.52 -1.37
C GLN A 58 -4.67 3.17 -2.49
N GLU A 59 -5.48 2.36 -3.18
CA GLU A 59 -6.29 2.74 -4.33
C GLU A 59 -5.52 3.35 -5.52
N VAL A 60 -4.26 2.94 -5.72
CA VAL A 60 -3.48 3.23 -6.93
C VAL A 60 -3.69 2.13 -7.95
N TRP A 61 -4.84 2.17 -8.63
CA TRP A 61 -5.30 1.07 -9.47
C TRP A 61 -4.58 0.99 -10.82
N LEU A 62 -4.51 2.10 -11.58
CA LEU A 62 -3.89 2.09 -12.91
C LEU A 62 -2.38 2.01 -12.84
N GLN A 63 -1.80 1.35 -13.84
CA GLN A 63 -0.35 1.28 -13.98
C GLN A 63 0.27 2.63 -14.30
N SER A 64 -0.39 3.39 -15.17
CA SER A 64 0.00 4.76 -15.52
C SER A 64 0.06 5.68 -14.30
N ASP A 65 -0.88 5.57 -13.35
CA ASP A 65 -0.89 6.42 -12.15
C ASP A 65 0.31 6.10 -11.25
N PHE A 66 0.61 4.81 -11.05
CA PHE A 66 1.77 4.39 -10.30
C PHE A 66 3.07 4.88 -10.95
N GLU A 67 3.18 4.81 -12.27
CA GLU A 67 4.36 5.29 -12.99
C GLU A 67 4.55 6.80 -12.91
N LYS A 68 3.47 7.59 -12.94
CA LYS A 68 3.49 9.04 -12.69
C LYS A 68 4.02 9.34 -11.28
N ILE A 69 3.43 8.71 -10.26
CA ILE A 69 3.86 8.89 -8.86
C ILE A 69 5.32 8.44 -8.67
N ARG A 70 5.71 7.30 -9.26
CA ARG A 70 7.08 6.79 -9.23
C ARG A 70 8.07 7.76 -9.86
N SER A 71 7.72 8.34 -11.01
CA SER A 71 8.59 9.31 -11.68
C SER A 71 8.76 10.56 -10.82
N CYS A 72 7.69 11.05 -10.20
CA CYS A 72 7.72 12.20 -9.31
C CYS A 72 8.61 11.97 -8.08
N LEU A 73 8.49 10.79 -7.46
CA LEU A 73 9.15 10.48 -6.19
C LEU A 73 10.55 9.89 -6.36
N ARG A 74 11.03 9.66 -7.59
CA ARG A 74 12.27 8.94 -7.88
C ARG A 74 13.51 9.50 -7.15
N SER A 75 13.59 10.81 -6.95
CA SER A 75 14.71 11.46 -6.26
C SER A 75 14.72 11.20 -4.75
N THR A 76 13.55 11.02 -4.14
CA THR A 76 13.38 10.95 -2.67
C THR A 76 13.11 9.53 -2.20
N TYR A 77 12.32 8.77 -2.97
CA TYR A 77 11.94 7.38 -2.71
C TYR A 77 12.27 6.50 -3.92
N PRO A 78 13.57 6.20 -4.16
CA PRO A 78 14.00 5.47 -5.34
C PRO A 78 13.55 4.00 -5.35
N HIS A 79 13.23 3.44 -4.18
CA HIS A 79 12.81 2.05 -4.05
C HIS A 79 11.30 1.98 -3.88
N CYS A 80 10.64 1.32 -4.83
CA CYS A 80 9.19 1.21 -4.80
C CYS A 80 8.72 -0.11 -5.39
N VAL A 81 7.52 -0.53 -4.98
CA VAL A 81 6.87 -1.74 -5.47
C VAL A 81 5.37 -1.49 -5.53
N LYS A 82 4.76 -1.89 -6.65
CA LYS A 82 3.31 -2.04 -6.78
C LYS A 82 2.97 -3.51 -6.71
N PHE A 83 1.96 -3.84 -5.92
CA PHE A 83 1.51 -5.22 -5.76
C PHE A 83 0.36 -5.51 -6.71
N TYR A 84 0.38 -6.68 -7.35
CA TYR A 84 -0.62 -7.05 -8.34
C TYR A 84 -1.36 -8.30 -7.88
N THR A 85 -2.69 -8.27 -8.02
CA THR A 85 -3.58 -9.41 -7.81
C THR A 85 -4.54 -9.55 -8.98
N HIS A 86 -4.63 -10.78 -9.49
CA HIS A 86 -5.53 -11.19 -10.57
C HIS A 86 -5.57 -10.18 -11.73
N LEU A 87 -6.75 -9.99 -12.34
CA LEU A 87 -6.94 -9.20 -13.55
C LEU A 87 -6.87 -7.68 -13.35
N PHE A 88 -6.95 -7.21 -12.09
CA PHE A 88 -7.33 -5.84 -11.77
C PHE A 88 -6.36 -5.08 -10.85
N GLY A 89 -5.35 -5.77 -10.32
CA GLY A 89 -4.37 -5.23 -9.38
C GLY A 89 -4.90 -5.10 -7.95
N SER A 90 -3.99 -4.98 -6.97
CA SER A 90 -4.35 -4.88 -5.56
C SER A 90 -4.71 -3.45 -5.12
N GLY A 91 -4.36 -2.47 -5.95
CA GLY A 91 -4.47 -1.05 -5.61
C GLY A 91 -3.46 -0.57 -4.56
N VAL A 92 -2.57 -1.43 -4.06
CA VAL A 92 -1.59 -1.05 -3.03
C VAL A 92 -0.16 -0.99 -3.58
N CYS A 93 0.60 0.00 -3.10
CA CYS A 93 2.03 0.13 -3.40
C CYS A 93 2.81 0.70 -2.20
N ILE A 94 4.12 0.46 -2.20
CA ILE A 94 5.05 0.93 -1.17
C ILE A 94 6.15 1.73 -1.86
N PHE A 95 6.49 2.88 -1.28
CA PHE A 95 7.67 3.67 -1.61
C PHE A 95 8.56 3.77 -0.37
N CYS A 96 9.87 3.67 -0.56
CA CYS A 96 10.83 3.61 0.52
C CYS A 96 12.13 4.34 0.12
N ARG A 97 12.75 5.00 1.10
CA ARG A 97 14.09 5.58 0.96
C ARG A 97 15.18 4.51 0.87
N TRP A 98 14.93 3.32 1.40
CA TRP A 98 15.91 2.24 1.51
C TRP A 98 15.61 1.08 0.55
N PRO A 99 16.62 0.28 0.18
CA PRO A 99 16.45 -0.86 -0.71
C PRO A 99 15.38 -1.84 -0.19
N LEU A 100 14.44 -2.18 -1.07
CA LEU A 100 13.47 -3.24 -0.82
C LEU A 100 14.03 -4.57 -1.35
N VAL A 101 13.97 -5.64 -0.54
CA VAL A 101 14.67 -6.91 -0.81
C VAL A 101 13.72 -8.05 -1.16
N SER A 102 12.67 -8.25 -0.35
CA SER A 102 11.68 -9.33 -0.55
C SER A 102 10.35 -8.70 -0.88
N PHE A 103 9.56 -9.34 -1.74
CA PHE A 103 8.21 -8.86 -2.11
C PHE A 103 7.26 -10.05 -2.20
N MET A 104 6.05 -9.89 -1.66
CA MET A 104 4.99 -10.88 -1.80
C MET A 104 3.64 -10.17 -1.86
N THR A 105 2.69 -10.73 -2.62
CA THR A 105 1.30 -10.27 -2.60
C THR A 105 0.45 -11.39 -2.02
N LEU A 106 -0.30 -11.08 -0.96
CA LEU A 106 -1.20 -12.02 -0.28
C LEU A 106 -2.65 -11.61 -0.62
N PRO A 107 -3.33 -12.29 -1.55
CA PRO A 107 -4.74 -12.03 -1.83
C PRO A 107 -5.60 -12.43 -0.62
N PHE A 108 -6.61 -11.62 -0.29
CA PHE A 108 -7.58 -12.01 0.74
C PHE A 108 -8.53 -13.09 0.20
N SER A 109 -8.74 -14.15 0.97
CA SER A 109 -9.63 -15.27 0.60
C SER A 109 -11.12 -14.87 0.52
N ILE A 110 -11.49 -13.74 1.13
CA ILE A 110 -12.85 -13.19 1.13
C ILE A 110 -13.00 -12.24 -0.06
N ASN A 111 -12.86 -12.77 -1.28
CA ASN A 111 -13.41 -12.11 -2.46
C ASN A 111 -14.77 -12.78 -2.69
N GLY A 112 -15.83 -11.98 -2.78
CA GLY A 112 -17.23 -12.43 -2.90
C GLY A 112 -17.48 -13.48 -3.99
N TYR A 113 -18.70 -14.01 -4.04
CA TYR A 113 -19.04 -15.00 -5.06
C TYR A 113 -19.50 -14.38 -6.39
N PRO A 114 -19.13 -14.98 -7.56
CA PRO A 114 -19.57 -14.74 -8.97
C PRO A 114 -20.97 -14.19 -9.28
N HIS A 115 -21.89 -14.24 -8.34
CA HIS A 115 -23.30 -13.94 -8.58
C HIS A 115 -23.81 -12.66 -7.89
N TYR A 116 -22.99 -11.94 -7.10
CA TYR A 116 -23.38 -10.65 -6.48
C TYR A 116 -22.89 -9.43 -7.26
N LEU A 117 -23.35 -9.24 -8.50
CA LEU A 117 -22.96 -8.14 -9.39
C LEU A 117 -23.24 -6.73 -8.84
N HIS A 118 -24.02 -6.62 -7.75
CA HIS A 118 -24.36 -5.35 -7.09
C HIS A 118 -23.35 -4.89 -6.02
N GLN A 119 -22.31 -5.67 -5.73
CA GLN A 119 -21.25 -5.30 -4.79
C GLN A 119 -19.94 -5.01 -5.54
N ALA A 120 -19.76 -3.75 -5.95
CA ALA A 120 -18.60 -3.28 -6.73
C ALA A 120 -17.23 -3.53 -6.07
N ASP A 121 -17.20 -3.91 -4.79
CA ASP A 121 -16.01 -4.29 -4.02
C ASP A 121 -15.45 -5.68 -4.38
N TRP A 122 -16.18 -6.50 -5.14
CA TRP A 122 -15.82 -7.89 -5.36
C TRP A 122 -14.87 -8.11 -6.56
N ILE A 123 -14.83 -7.22 -7.54
CA ILE A 123 -13.97 -7.39 -8.74
C ILE A 123 -12.53 -6.92 -8.50
N ALA A 124 -12.30 -6.02 -7.54
CA ALA A 124 -10.98 -5.52 -7.20
C ALA A 124 -10.34 -6.45 -6.17
N GLY A 125 -9.69 -7.54 -6.61
CA GLY A 125 -9.09 -8.55 -5.74
C GLY A 125 -8.23 -7.93 -4.64
N LYS A 126 -8.81 -7.78 -3.45
CA LYS A 126 -8.14 -7.09 -2.34
C LYS A 126 -6.98 -7.94 -1.85
N ALA A 127 -5.90 -7.27 -1.50
CA ALA A 127 -4.68 -7.94 -1.13
C ALA A 127 -3.87 -7.13 -0.12
N MET A 128 -2.97 -7.84 0.54
CA MET A 128 -1.88 -7.27 1.29
C MET A 128 -0.60 -7.38 0.47
N GLY A 129 0.08 -6.26 0.28
CA GLY A 129 1.44 -6.21 -0.21
C GLY A 129 2.44 -6.34 0.93
N TYR A 130 3.42 -7.23 0.77
CA TYR A 130 4.55 -7.40 1.67
C TYR A 130 5.83 -6.94 1.00
N ALA A 131 6.65 -6.17 1.71
CA ALA A 131 8.03 -5.95 1.36
C ALA A 131 8.96 -6.03 2.59
N SER A 132 10.24 -6.31 2.40
CA SER A 132 11.24 -6.21 3.49
C SER A 132 12.34 -5.21 3.15
N THR A 133 12.83 -4.49 4.16
CA THR A 133 13.97 -3.56 4.03
C THR A 133 14.88 -3.62 5.25
N ILE A 134 16.07 -3.03 5.13
CA ILE A 134 17.03 -2.88 6.22
C ILE A 134 17.25 -1.38 6.41
N THR A 135 17.06 -0.89 7.63
CA THR A 135 17.28 0.52 7.95
C THR A 135 18.76 0.88 7.97
N PRO A 136 19.12 2.17 7.90
CA PRO A 136 20.49 2.62 8.12
C PRO A 136 21.07 2.18 9.47
N GLY A 137 20.23 2.06 10.51
CA GLY A 137 20.61 1.51 11.82
C GLY A 137 20.82 -0.02 11.84
N GLY A 138 20.59 -0.72 10.72
CA GLY A 138 20.78 -2.16 10.60
C GLY A 138 19.58 -3.01 11.01
N PHE A 139 18.43 -2.39 11.30
CA PHE A 139 17.21 -3.11 11.68
C PHE A 139 16.49 -3.65 10.46
N ARG A 140 16.04 -4.91 10.55
CA ARG A 140 15.21 -5.52 9.50
C ARG A 140 13.74 -5.17 9.74
N LEU A 141 13.11 -4.51 8.76
CA LEU A 141 11.69 -4.18 8.80
C LEU A 141 10.91 -5.05 7.80
N ASN A 142 9.78 -5.57 8.27
CA ASN A 142 8.77 -6.23 7.45
C ASN A 142 7.60 -5.26 7.24
N LEU A 143 7.41 -4.83 6.01
CA LEU A 143 6.42 -3.83 5.60
C LEU A 143 5.19 -4.54 5.06
N TYR A 144 4.03 -4.27 5.64
CA TYR A 144 2.74 -4.81 5.19
C TYR A 144 1.79 -3.66 4.89
N ASN A 145 1.39 -3.52 3.62
CA ASN A 145 0.39 -2.56 3.19
C ASN A 145 -0.87 -3.31 2.74
N ALA A 146 -2.02 -3.01 3.34
CA ALA A 146 -3.28 -3.66 3.01
C ALA A 146 -4.39 -2.63 2.81
N HIS A 147 -5.30 -2.94 1.90
CA HIS A 147 -6.57 -2.23 1.76
C HIS A 147 -7.70 -3.24 1.95
N VAL A 148 -8.36 -3.20 3.12
CA VAL A 148 -9.32 -4.22 3.54
C VAL A 148 -10.74 -3.80 3.16
N SER A 149 -11.59 -4.76 2.75
CA SER A 149 -13.04 -4.54 2.63
C SER A 149 -13.67 -4.37 4.00
N ILE A 150 -14.54 -3.37 4.14
CA ILE A 150 -15.49 -3.35 5.26
C ILE A 150 -16.58 -4.38 4.94
N GLN A 151 -16.52 -5.56 5.57
CA GLN A 151 -17.64 -6.51 5.56
C GLN A 151 -18.78 -5.90 6.40
N LYS A 152 -19.86 -5.47 5.76
CA LYS A 152 -21.03 -4.87 6.44
C LYS A 152 -21.84 -5.86 7.30
N GLU A 153 -21.53 -7.16 7.26
CA GLU A 153 -22.34 -8.18 7.95
C GLU A 153 -22.31 -8.11 9.49
N MET A 154 -21.37 -7.39 10.11
CA MET A 154 -21.34 -7.23 11.56
C MET A 154 -22.27 -6.12 12.12
N LEU A 155 -22.98 -5.36 11.27
CA LEU A 155 -23.89 -4.28 11.72
C LEU A 155 -25.38 -4.65 11.71
N ASN A 156 -25.77 -5.78 11.12
CA ASN A 156 -27.18 -6.22 11.05
C ASN A 156 -27.53 -7.33 12.07
N GLY A 157 -26.67 -7.57 13.07
CA GLY A 157 -26.83 -8.65 14.05
C GLY A 157 -27.78 -8.38 15.23
N TYR A 158 -28.45 -7.22 15.31
CA TYR A 158 -29.46 -6.97 16.34
C TYR A 158 -30.87 -6.91 15.73
N PRO A 159 -31.70 -7.95 15.93
CA PRO A 159 -33.13 -7.84 15.64
C PRO A 159 -33.75 -6.94 16.72
N HIS A 160 -33.92 -5.66 16.44
CA HIS A 160 -34.87 -4.86 17.20
C HIS A 160 -36.27 -5.38 16.89
N LYS A 161 -36.78 -6.22 17.80
CA LYS A 161 -38.21 -6.51 17.93
C LYS A 161 -38.96 -5.18 18.04
N MET A 162 -39.80 -4.88 17.07
CA MET A 162 -40.88 -3.91 17.23
C MET A 162 -42.02 -4.62 17.97
N THR A 163 -42.25 -4.19 19.20
CA THR A 163 -43.52 -4.29 19.93
C THR A 163 -43.97 -2.88 20.25
#